data_AF-A0A2K9LVJ8-F1
#
_entry.id   AF-A0A2K9LVJ8-F1
#
_cell.length_a   1.000
_cell.length_b   1.000
_cell.length_c   1.000
_cell.angle_alpha   90.00
_cell.angle_beta   90.00
_cell.angle_gamma   90.00
#
_symmetry.space_group_name_H-M   'P 1'
#
loop_
_entity.id
_entity.type
_entity.pdbx_description
1 polymer ?
#
loop_
_entity_poly.entity_id
_entity_poly.type
_entity_poly.pdbx_seq_one_letter_code
_entity_poly.pdbx_strand_id
1 'polypeptide(L)'
;MNEIKIELSNRDDITYELISEIIIKHFTRDGKSFLKGADYRINDKDRVWFINFAARDRINEMIRKEKYAIYPSDDTEKIFLFNETGSEENILKRFNNFKNKDDYIIVFAKFKDNSFYKGYKFLGVYKLDGMVENNPANMVFKKVENTYLLTNSK
;
A
#
# COMPACT_ATOMS: atom_id res chain seq x y z
N MET A 1 -7.16 32.41 4.19
CA MET A 1 -7.29 31.21 5.05
C MET A 1 -5.97 30.45 4.95
N ASN A 2 -5.37 30.05 6.07
CA ASN A 2 -4.10 29.32 6.04
C ASN A 2 -4.37 27.84 5.78
N GLU A 3 -3.94 27.34 4.63
CA GLU A 3 -3.92 25.90 4.34
C GLU A 3 -2.95 25.21 5.29
N ILE A 4 -3.45 24.22 6.06
CA ILE A 4 -2.57 23.33 6.83
C ILE A 4 -2.11 22.24 5.86
N LYS A 5 -0.82 22.24 5.54
CA LYS A 5 -0.17 21.20 4.76
C LYS A 5 0.51 20.23 5.72
N ILE A 6 0.05 18.98 5.72
CA ILE A 6 0.73 17.89 6.43
C ILE A 6 1.53 17.12 5.38
N GLU A 7 2.83 17.00 5.59
CA GLU A 7 3.71 16.19 4.74
C GLU A 7 3.99 14.87 5.45
N LEU A 8 3.79 13.76 4.74
CA LEU A 8 4.31 12.46 5.13
C LEU A 8 5.61 12.24 4.39
N SER A 9 6.66 11.81 5.09
CA SER A 9 7.95 11.47 4.47
C SER A 9 8.42 10.08 4.90
N ASN A 10 8.94 9.29 3.97
CA ASN A 10 9.48 7.96 4.31
C ASN A 10 10.79 8.03 5.10
N ARG A 11 11.37 9.23 5.23
CA ARG A 11 12.51 9.53 6.09
C ARG A 11 12.10 9.80 7.53
N ASP A 12 10.81 10.05 7.78
CA ASP A 12 10.32 10.23 9.14
C ASP A 12 10.44 8.91 9.89
N ASP A 13 10.95 8.97 11.13
CA ASP A 13 10.99 7.81 12.02
C ASP A 13 9.70 7.69 12.83
N ILE A 14 8.58 7.72 12.13
CA ILE A 14 7.25 7.61 12.71
C ILE A 14 6.65 6.26 12.33
N THR A 15 6.22 5.52 13.35
CA THR A 15 5.46 4.28 13.21
C THR A 15 4.11 4.42 13.89
N TYR A 16 3.08 3.87 13.26
CA TYR A 16 1.73 3.86 13.78
C TYR A 16 1.35 2.44 14.17
N GLU A 17 0.86 2.25 15.38
CA GLU A 17 0.48 0.90 15.82
C GLU A 17 -0.77 0.41 15.07
N LEU A 18 -1.72 1.32 14.84
CA LEU A 18 -3.05 1.01 14.31
C LEU A 18 -3.33 1.75 12.99
N ILE A 19 -3.98 1.06 12.05
CA ILE A 19 -4.47 1.65 10.80
C ILE A 19 -5.44 2.81 11.07
N SER A 20 -6.28 2.67 12.10
CA SER A 20 -7.24 3.71 12.50
C SER A 20 -6.55 5.00 12.91
N GLU A 21 -5.39 4.93 13.58
CA GLU A 21 -4.61 6.09 13.97
C GLU A 21 -4.15 6.88 12.73
N ILE A 22 -3.63 6.19 11.73
CA ILE A 22 -3.20 6.79 10.45
C ILE A 22 -4.37 7.51 9.79
N ILE A 23 -5.53 6.84 9.71
CA ILE A 23 -6.72 7.38 9.03
C ILE A 23 -7.28 8.58 9.78
N ILE A 24 -7.39 8.52 11.10
CA ILE A 24 -7.90 9.64 11.91
C ILE A 24 -6.95 10.83 11.84
N LYS A 25 -5.65 10.59 11.94
CA LYS A 25 -4.63 11.65 11.99
C LYS A 25 -4.46 12.36 10.64
N HIS A 26 -4.52 11.62 9.54
CA HIS A 26 -4.11 12.13 8.23
C HIS A 26 -5.23 12.22 7.21
N PHE A 27 -6.19 11.30 7.23
CA PHE A 27 -7.11 11.13 6.09
C PHE A 27 -8.58 11.42 6.40
N THR A 28 -8.94 11.57 7.67
CA THR A 28 -10.33 11.87 8.06
C THR A 28 -10.61 13.36 7.92
N ARG A 29 -11.67 13.70 7.17
CA ARG A 29 -12.24 15.06 7.09
C ARG A 29 -13.62 15.06 7.75
N ASP A 30 -13.90 16.07 8.56
CA ASP A 30 -15.19 16.29 9.24
C ASP A 30 -15.75 15.07 10.01
N GLY A 31 -14.86 14.23 10.55
CA GLY A 31 -15.24 13.09 11.39
C GLY A 31 -15.85 11.88 10.65
N LYS A 32 -15.88 11.85 9.31
CA LYS A 32 -16.40 10.71 8.54
C LYS A 32 -15.27 9.79 8.09
N SER A 33 -15.14 8.63 8.75
CA SER A 33 -14.25 7.54 8.33
C SER A 33 -15.05 6.51 7.53
N PHE A 34 -14.72 6.33 6.24
CA PHE A 34 -15.26 5.22 5.42
C PHE A 34 -14.17 4.17 5.19
N LEU A 35 -13.75 3.49 6.26
CA LEU A 35 -12.90 2.30 6.16
C LEU A 35 -13.68 1.13 5.53
N LYS A 36 -13.26 0.65 4.36
CA LYS A 36 -13.70 -0.65 3.80
C LYS A 36 -12.48 -1.57 3.61
N GLY A 37 -12.10 -2.29 4.67
CA GLY A 37 -10.99 -3.25 4.62
C GLY A 37 -9.59 -2.62 4.73
N ALA A 38 -8.58 -3.23 4.08
CA ALA A 38 -7.18 -2.80 4.11
C ALA A 38 -6.82 -1.69 3.10
N ASP A 39 -7.83 -1.17 2.39
CA ASP A 39 -7.70 -0.16 1.36
C ASP A 39 -8.64 1.00 1.69
N TYR A 40 -8.09 2.22 1.73
CA TYR A 40 -8.84 3.43 2.03
C TYR A 40 -8.75 4.38 0.84
N ARG A 41 -9.86 4.56 0.13
CA ARG A 41 -9.94 5.48 -1.02
C ARG A 41 -10.09 6.92 -0.50
N ILE A 42 -9.16 7.80 -0.87
CA ILE A 42 -9.23 9.23 -0.51
C ILE A 42 -10.09 9.98 -1.53
N ASN A 43 -9.84 9.72 -2.82
CA ASN A 43 -10.55 10.28 -3.97
C ASN A 43 -10.38 9.33 -5.17
N ASP A 44 -10.83 9.72 -6.37
CA ASP A 44 -10.76 8.87 -7.57
C ASP A 44 -9.34 8.43 -7.96
N LYS A 45 -8.33 9.25 -7.64
CA LYS A 45 -6.92 9.05 -7.99
C LYS A 45 -6.06 8.54 -6.83
N ASP A 46 -6.43 8.88 -5.59
CA ASP A 46 -5.60 8.60 -4.42
C ASP A 46 -6.24 7.53 -3.53
N ARG A 47 -5.41 6.60 -3.05
CA ARG A 47 -5.82 5.57 -2.09
C ARG A 47 -4.66 5.22 -1.16
N VAL A 48 -5.01 4.83 0.05
CA VAL A 48 -4.06 4.37 1.06
C VAL A 48 -4.11 2.85 1.12
N TRP A 49 -2.94 2.23 1.04
CA TRP A 49 -2.79 0.80 1.13
C TRP A 49 -2.00 0.43 2.38
N PHE A 50 -2.65 -0.30 3.28
CA PHE A 50 -2.04 -0.82 4.49
C PHE A 50 -1.60 -2.25 4.26
N ILE A 51 -0.28 -2.48 4.22
CA ILE A 51 0.30 -3.77 3.88
C ILE A 51 1.06 -4.39 5.04
N ASN A 52 0.97 -5.70 5.13
CA ASN A 52 1.82 -6.51 5.98
C ASN A 52 2.74 -7.31 5.08
N PHE A 53 4.04 -7.00 5.10
CA PHE A 53 4.98 -7.77 4.30
C PHE A 53 5.09 -9.20 4.83
N ALA A 54 5.17 -10.14 3.89
CA ALA A 54 5.60 -11.49 4.15
C ALA A 54 7.01 -11.47 4.74
N ALA A 55 7.27 -12.44 5.62
CA ALA A 55 8.60 -12.70 6.11
C ALA A 55 9.51 -13.14 4.95
N ARG A 56 10.72 -12.58 4.81
CA ARG A 56 11.62 -12.78 3.66
C ARG A 56 11.89 -14.27 3.41
N ASP A 57 12.13 -15.02 4.47
CA ASP A 57 12.34 -16.47 4.46
C ASP A 57 11.08 -17.28 4.14
N ARG A 58 9.89 -16.67 4.30
CA ARG A 58 8.58 -17.32 4.06
C ARG A 58 7.89 -16.92 2.76
N ILE A 59 8.42 -15.96 1.98
CA ILE A 59 7.79 -15.50 0.73
C ILE A 59 7.44 -16.68 -0.20
N ASN A 60 8.42 -17.55 -0.46
CA ASN A 60 8.23 -18.70 -1.35
C ASN A 60 7.23 -19.72 -0.79
N GLU A 61 7.22 -19.91 0.53
CA GLU A 61 6.25 -20.77 1.19
C GLU A 61 4.83 -20.22 1.02
N MET A 62 4.62 -18.93 1.31
CA MET A 62 3.32 -18.26 1.21
C MET A 62 2.80 -18.27 -0.23
N ILE A 63 3.65 -18.00 -1.22
CA ILE A 63 3.27 -18.07 -2.63
C ILE A 63 2.79 -19.49 -3.01
N ARG A 64 3.50 -20.53 -2.58
CA ARG A 64 3.17 -21.92 -2.93
C ARG A 64 1.92 -22.43 -2.21
N LYS A 65 1.81 -22.16 -0.91
CA LYS A 65 0.76 -22.73 -0.04
C LYS A 65 -0.47 -21.83 0.06
N GLU A 66 -0.28 -20.55 0.34
CA GLU A 66 -1.36 -19.60 0.60
C GLU A 66 -1.83 -18.91 -0.68
N LYS A 67 -1.08 -19.06 -1.78
CA LYS A 67 -1.36 -18.41 -3.07
C LYS A 67 -1.43 -16.88 -2.97
N TYR A 68 -0.83 -16.32 -1.93
CA TYR A 68 -0.88 -14.90 -1.60
C TYR A 68 0.38 -14.47 -0.87
N ALA A 69 1.00 -13.39 -1.32
CA ALA A 69 2.10 -12.73 -0.60
C ALA A 69 2.23 -11.26 -1.06
N ILE A 70 2.55 -10.38 -0.11
CA ILE A 70 3.03 -9.03 -0.42
C ILE A 70 4.46 -8.94 0.10
N TYR A 71 5.40 -8.50 -0.73
CA TYR A 71 6.81 -8.41 -0.35
C TYR A 71 7.51 -7.26 -1.08
N PRO A 72 8.51 -6.62 -0.46
CA PRO A 72 9.26 -5.55 -1.10
C PRO A 72 10.50 -6.11 -1.82
N SER A 73 11.01 -5.32 -2.76
CA SER A 73 12.43 -5.34 -3.15
C SER A 73 13.33 -4.89 -1.99
N ASP A 74 14.63 -5.14 -2.08
CA ASP A 74 15.57 -4.84 -0.98
C ASP A 74 15.62 -3.37 -0.59
N ASP A 75 15.51 -2.46 -1.56
CA ASP A 75 15.51 -1.01 -1.39
C ASP A 75 14.10 -0.43 -1.17
N THR A 76 13.06 -1.26 -1.19
CA THR A 76 11.63 -0.88 -1.14
C THR A 76 11.15 -0.02 -2.31
N GLU A 77 11.93 0.16 -3.38
CA GLU A 77 11.49 0.92 -4.56
C GLU A 77 10.41 0.18 -5.35
N LYS A 78 10.33 -1.14 -5.19
CA LYS A 78 9.26 -1.98 -5.71
C LYS A 78 8.57 -2.79 -4.62
N ILE A 79 7.26 -2.94 -4.76
CA ILE A 79 6.41 -3.84 -3.98
C ILE A 79 5.78 -4.84 -4.94
N PHE A 80 5.82 -6.11 -4.57
CA PHE A 80 5.22 -7.20 -5.31
C PHE A 80 3.97 -7.69 -4.58
N LEU A 81 2.88 -7.88 -5.33
CA LEU A 81 1.66 -8.52 -4.86
C LEU A 81 1.44 -9.78 -5.68
N PHE A 82 1.75 -10.92 -5.07
CA PHE A 82 1.32 -12.21 -5.58
C PHE A 82 -0.07 -12.53 -5.00
N ASN A 83 -1.05 -12.78 -5.87
CA ASN A 83 -2.39 -13.18 -5.47
C ASN A 83 -3.06 -14.04 -6.57
N GLU A 84 -2.86 -15.34 -6.44
CA GLU A 84 -3.49 -16.38 -7.26
C GLU A 84 -4.76 -16.93 -6.59
N THR A 85 -5.36 -16.18 -5.65
CA THR A 85 -6.64 -16.58 -5.05
C THR A 85 -7.80 -16.21 -5.99
N GLY A 86 -8.62 -17.22 -6.31
CA GLY A 86 -9.79 -17.09 -7.17
C GLY A 86 -9.59 -17.68 -8.58
N SER A 87 -10.60 -17.50 -9.44
CA SER A 87 -10.54 -17.91 -10.84
C SER A 87 -9.63 -16.99 -11.67
N GLU A 88 -9.16 -17.49 -12.81
CA GLU A 88 -8.35 -16.73 -13.77
C GLU A 88 -9.03 -15.42 -14.21
N GLU A 89 -10.33 -15.45 -14.46
CA GLU A 89 -11.13 -14.27 -14.77
C GLU A 89 -11.06 -13.22 -13.65
N ASN A 90 -11.16 -13.64 -12.39
CA ASN A 90 -11.08 -12.74 -11.24
C ASN A 90 -9.67 -12.14 -11.07
N ILE A 91 -8.63 -12.92 -11.36
CA ILE A 91 -7.24 -12.46 -11.36
C ILE A 91 -7.04 -11.38 -12.43
N LEU A 92 -7.46 -11.65 -13.66
CA LEU A 92 -7.38 -10.69 -14.78
C LEU A 92 -8.19 -9.42 -14.50
N LYS A 93 -9.40 -9.56 -13.96
CA LYS A 93 -10.24 -8.42 -13.58
C LYS A 93 -9.57 -7.56 -12.51
N ARG A 94 -8.92 -8.17 -11.52
CA ARG A 94 -8.18 -7.46 -10.47
C ARG A 94 -7.03 -6.65 -11.07
N PHE A 95 -6.23 -7.26 -11.95
CA PHE A 95 -5.15 -6.57 -12.65
C PHE A 95 -5.68 -5.38 -13.48
N ASN A 96 -6.70 -5.62 -14.30
CA ASN A 96 -7.29 -4.58 -15.15
C ASN A 96 -7.89 -3.42 -14.33
N ASN A 97 -8.45 -3.70 -13.15
CA ASN A 97 -8.94 -2.66 -12.25
C ASN A 97 -7.81 -1.74 -11.77
N PHE A 98 -6.62 -2.26 -11.46
CA PHE A 98 -5.48 -1.42 -11.11
C PHE A 98 -4.94 -0.68 -12.34
N LYS A 99 -4.82 -1.37 -13.48
CA LYS A 99 -4.29 -0.79 -14.72
C LYS A 99 -5.13 0.38 -15.23
N ASN A 100 -6.46 0.29 -15.16
CA ASN A 100 -7.35 1.28 -15.74
C ASN A 100 -7.57 2.51 -14.87
N LYS A 101 -7.25 2.47 -13.58
CA LYS A 101 -7.53 3.57 -12.64
C LYS A 101 -6.38 4.58 -12.50
N ASP A 102 -5.15 4.21 -12.87
CA ASP A 102 -3.93 5.02 -12.69
C ASP A 102 -3.82 5.61 -11.26
N ASP A 103 -4.06 4.76 -10.26
CA ASP A 103 -4.09 5.16 -8.86
C ASP A 103 -2.69 5.57 -8.35
N TYR A 104 -2.63 6.68 -7.62
CA TYR A 104 -1.56 6.95 -6.67
C TYR A 104 -1.86 6.21 -5.37
N ILE A 105 -0.95 5.32 -4.98
CA ILE A 105 -1.12 4.42 -3.84
C ILE A 105 -0.17 4.86 -2.74
N ILE A 106 -0.72 5.52 -1.72
CA ILE A 106 0.00 5.91 -0.50
C ILE A 106 0.20 4.65 0.34
N VAL A 107 1.43 4.18 0.51
CA VAL A 107 1.71 2.89 1.17
C VAL A 107 2.15 3.08 2.61
N PHE A 108 1.46 2.39 3.51
CA PHE A 108 1.87 2.17 4.89
C PHE A 108 2.13 0.68 5.10
N ALA A 109 3.35 0.33 5.49
CA ALA A 109 3.77 -1.06 5.59
C ALA A 109 4.21 -1.45 6.99
N LYS A 110 3.87 -2.67 7.38
CA LYS A 110 4.40 -3.35 8.56
C LYS A 110 5.33 -4.48 8.14
N PHE A 111 6.52 -4.51 8.72
CA PHE A 111 7.53 -5.54 8.48
C PHE A 111 7.38 -6.64 9.53
N LYS A 112 7.11 -7.88 9.11
CA LYS A 112 6.93 -9.00 10.05
C LYS A 112 8.25 -9.50 10.66
N ASP A 113 9.36 -9.34 9.95
CA ASP A 113 10.67 -9.89 10.37
C ASP A 113 11.46 -8.97 11.28
N ASN A 114 11.02 -7.72 11.39
CA ASN A 114 11.78 -6.71 12.11
C ASN A 114 11.13 -6.48 13.47
N SER A 115 11.65 -7.14 14.50
CA SER A 115 11.25 -6.96 15.91
C SER A 115 11.36 -5.51 16.39
N PHE A 116 12.08 -4.65 15.67
CA PHE A 116 12.20 -3.21 15.95
C PHE A 116 11.05 -2.37 15.38
N TYR A 117 10.38 -2.79 14.30
CA TYR A 117 9.28 -2.02 13.71
C TYR A 117 7.92 -2.52 14.21
N LYS A 118 7.52 -2.00 15.37
CA LYS A 118 6.18 -2.21 15.93
C LYS A 118 5.16 -1.29 15.26
N GLY A 119 4.73 -1.64 14.05
CA GLY A 119 3.60 -0.96 13.41
C GLY A 119 3.77 -0.68 11.92
N TYR A 120 2.91 0.18 11.42
CA TYR A 120 2.87 0.65 10.05
C TYR A 120 3.74 1.90 9.89
N LYS A 121 4.66 1.87 8.92
CA LYS A 121 5.48 3.00 8.52
C LYS A 121 5.10 3.46 7.11
N PHE A 122 5.08 4.76 6.89
CA PHE A 122 4.91 5.31 5.54
C PHE A 122 6.14 5.00 4.68
N LEU A 123 5.94 4.41 3.50
CA LEU A 123 7.04 4.03 2.60
C LEU A 123 7.20 4.97 1.39
N GLY A 124 6.12 5.66 1.02
CA GLY A 124 6.07 6.48 -0.18
C GLY A 124 4.75 6.31 -0.93
N VAL A 125 4.70 6.90 -2.12
CA VAL A 125 3.59 6.77 -3.07
C VAL A 125 4.04 5.85 -4.20
N TYR A 126 3.18 4.91 -4.57
CA TYR A 126 3.46 3.90 -5.58
C TYR A 126 2.41 3.93 -6.68
N LYS A 127 2.78 3.43 -7.86
CA LYS A 127 1.88 3.15 -8.98
C LYS A 127 2.06 1.71 -9.46
N LEU A 128 1.03 1.17 -10.10
CA LEU A 128 1.18 -0.09 -10.82
C LEU A 128 2.19 0.11 -11.96
N ASP A 129 3.27 -0.66 -11.94
CA ASP A 129 4.33 -0.69 -12.97
C ASP A 129 4.05 -1.79 -14.00
N GLY A 130 3.44 -2.90 -13.56
CA GLY A 130 3.05 -3.99 -14.44
C GLY A 130 2.91 -5.31 -13.70
N MET A 131 3.42 -6.36 -14.32
CA MET A 131 3.38 -7.73 -13.81
C MET A 131 4.71 -8.44 -14.06
N VAL A 132 5.05 -9.39 -13.19
CA VAL A 132 6.25 -10.23 -13.31
C VAL A 132 5.98 -11.32 -14.35
N GLU A 133 6.86 -11.46 -15.34
CA GLU A 133 6.83 -12.56 -16.32
C GLU A 133 5.45 -12.76 -17.02
N ASN A 134 4.74 -11.66 -17.29
CA ASN A 134 3.38 -11.68 -17.85
C ASN A 134 2.33 -12.44 -17.01
N ASN A 135 2.59 -12.63 -15.72
CA ASN A 135 1.65 -13.27 -14.80
C ASN A 135 0.74 -12.23 -14.12
N PRO A 136 -0.56 -12.14 -14.46
CA PRO A 136 -1.48 -11.17 -13.87
C PRO A 136 -1.73 -11.38 -12.37
N ALA A 137 -1.38 -12.56 -11.82
CA ALA A 137 -1.40 -12.82 -10.39
C ALA A 137 -0.21 -12.19 -9.66
N ASN A 138 0.87 -11.79 -10.35
CA ASN A 138 2.08 -11.23 -9.75
C ASN A 138 2.31 -9.79 -10.20
N MET A 139 1.64 -8.85 -9.52
CA MET A 139 1.69 -7.43 -9.84
C MET A 139 2.91 -6.74 -9.23
N VAL A 140 3.46 -5.78 -9.98
CA VAL A 140 4.59 -4.94 -9.54
C VAL A 140 4.10 -3.51 -9.36
N PHE A 141 4.38 -2.95 -8.19
CA PHE A 141 4.14 -1.54 -7.88
C PHE A 141 5.49 -0.85 -7.70
N LYS A 142 5.69 0.28 -8.38
CA LYS A 142 6.92 1.06 -8.32
C LYS A 142 6.69 2.36 -7.56
N LYS A 143 7.62 2.71 -6.69
CA LYS A 143 7.63 3.98 -5.97
C LYS A 143 7.81 5.13 -6.96
N VAL A 144 6.98 6.15 -6.83
CA VAL A 144 7.01 7.37 -7.65
C VAL A 144 7.31 8.61 -6.82
N GLU A 145 6.98 8.61 -5.53
CA GLU A 145 7.28 9.71 -4.61
C GLU A 145 7.70 9.17 -3.23
N ASN A 146 8.64 9.88 -2.59
CA ASN A 146 9.06 9.59 -1.21
C ASN A 146 8.23 10.34 -0.17
N THR A 147 7.47 11.35 -0.59
CA THR A 147 6.62 12.16 0.26
C THR A 147 5.19 12.21 -0.26
N TYR A 148 4.25 12.57 0.61
CA TYR A 148 2.87 12.82 0.23
C TYR A 148 2.34 14.06 0.97
N LEU A 149 1.84 15.02 0.21
CA LEU A 149 1.29 16.26 0.74
C LEU A 149 -0.23 16.16 0.90
N LEU A 150 -0.68 16.27 2.15
CA LEU A 150 -2.08 16.39 2.50
C LEU A 150 -2.45 17.88 2.50
N THR A 151 -3.20 18.29 1.49
CA THR A 151 -3.82 19.62 1.48
C THR A 151 -5.17 19.54 2.17
N ASN A 152 -5.25 20.03 3.42
CA ASN A 152 -6.52 20.19 4.10
C ASN A 152 -7.15 21.53 3.70
N SER A 153 -8.13 21.47 2.81
CA SER A 153 -9.11 22.55 2.67
C SER A 153 -9.99 22.51 3.92
N LYS A 154 -9.76 23.42 4.87
CA LYS A 154 -10.74 23.72 5.92
C LYS A 154 -11.83 24.62 5.36
#